data_AF-A0A8S2SBV4-F1
#
_entry.id   AF-A0A8S2SBV4-F1
#
_cell.length_a   1.000
_cell.length_b   1.000
_cell.length_c   1.000
_cell.angle_alpha   90.00
_cell.angle_beta   90.00
_cell.angle_gamma   90.00
#
_symmetry.space_group_name_H-M   'P 1'
#
loop_
_entity.id
_entity.type
_entity.pdbx_description
1 polymer ?
#
loop_
_entity_poly.entity_id
_entity_poly.type
_entity_poly.pdbx_seq_one_letter_code
_entity_poly.pdbx_strand_id
1 'polypeptide(L)'
;MINTLTGPQLTQFRAQNNIHQHKCCRNKIKRLTRKPPSSSFKTRQSFVKALTKVTSSLPKCDLKKKAVVQHLAQEFGLISKPTHQRSSLQLSDKLKKVVHSFYIQDDISYQLPGKGDTIVVKDDLGNITTSRKRILFYNLCENYELFKEENKNINLNRSTFAVLRPPFVVPKAYLAHRICVYLYQKMFIFF
;
A
#
# COMPACT_ATOMS: atom_id res chain seq x y z
N MET A 1 31.61 -11.28 78.10
CA MET A 1 31.41 -9.88 78.54
C MET A 1 30.39 -9.25 77.61
N ILE A 2 29.18 -8.96 78.11
CA ILE A 2 28.11 -8.33 77.32
C ILE A 2 28.32 -6.82 77.47
N ASN A 3 28.74 -6.15 76.40
CA ASN A 3 28.94 -4.70 76.42
C ASN A 3 27.57 -4.01 76.47
N THR A 4 27.11 -3.66 77.66
CA THR A 4 25.94 -2.81 77.85
C THR A 4 26.31 -1.38 77.47
N LEU A 5 25.74 -0.88 76.37
CA LEU A 5 25.87 0.51 75.95
C LEU A 5 25.35 1.42 77.08
N THR A 6 26.21 2.29 77.61
CA THR A 6 25.84 3.25 78.67
C THR A 6 25.07 4.44 78.11
N GLY A 7 24.30 5.12 78.98
CA GLY A 7 23.30 6.15 78.65
C GLY A 7 23.62 7.07 77.45
N PRO A 8 24.73 7.83 77.44
CA PRO A 8 25.04 8.75 76.35
C PRO A 8 25.40 8.07 75.02
N GLN A 9 25.94 6.85 75.02
CA GLN A 9 26.17 6.09 73.79
C GLN A 9 24.87 5.48 73.25
N LEU A 10 23.98 5.08 74.14
CA LEU A 10 22.69 4.47 73.79
C LEU A 10 21.72 5.50 73.19
N THR A 11 21.76 6.76 73.65
CA THR A 11 21.00 7.87 73.04
C THR A 11 21.52 8.25 71.66
N GLN A 12 22.84 8.26 71.46
CA GLN A 12 23.44 8.50 70.13
C GLN A 12 23.07 7.40 69.13
N PHE A 13 23.11 6.13 69.55
CA PHE A 13 22.69 5.00 68.71
C PHE A 13 21.21 5.08 68.33
N ARG A 14 20.33 5.43 69.28
CA ARG A 14 18.90 5.66 69.02
C ARG A 14 18.67 6.84 68.06
N ALA A 15 19.41 7.93 68.20
CA ALA A 15 19.31 9.09 67.32
C ALA A 15 19.72 8.76 65.88
N GLN A 16 20.83 8.03 65.68
CA GLN A 16 21.26 7.58 64.35
C GLN A 16 20.25 6.64 63.69
N ASN A 17 19.67 5.70 64.44
CA ASN A 17 18.61 4.83 63.94
C ASN A 17 17.34 5.60 63.56
N ASN A 18 16.94 6.59 64.36
CA ASN A 18 15.78 7.44 64.04
C ASN A 18 16.02 8.27 62.77
N ILE A 19 17.22 8.82 62.57
CA ILE A 19 17.60 9.53 61.34
C ILE A 19 17.54 8.57 60.14
N HIS A 20 18.06 7.35 60.29
CA HIS A 20 18.05 6.34 59.25
C HIS A 20 16.60 5.94 58.88
N GLN A 21 15.76 5.69 59.87
CA GLN A 21 14.35 5.36 59.67
C GLN A 21 13.56 6.52 59.04
N HIS A 22 13.81 7.76 59.46
CA HIS A 22 13.20 8.94 58.83
C HIS A 22 13.62 9.08 57.37
N LYS A 23 14.89 8.86 57.05
CA LYS A 23 15.41 8.91 55.67
C LYS A 23 14.79 7.80 54.81
N CYS A 24 14.61 6.61 55.37
CA CYS A 24 13.94 5.49 54.72
C CYS A 24 12.46 5.80 54.43
N CYS A 25 11.70 6.25 55.44
CA CYS A 25 10.29 6.65 55.27
C CYS A 25 10.14 7.79 54.25
N ARG A 26 11.00 8.81 54.28
CA ARG A 26 10.95 9.95 53.34
C ARG A 26 11.21 9.52 51.90
N ASN A 27 12.12 8.56 51.68
CA ASN A 27 12.38 7.99 50.37
C ASN A 27 11.24 7.09 49.88
N LYS A 28 10.58 6.35 50.78
CA LYS A 28 9.41 5.53 50.46
C LYS A 28 8.23 6.41 50.03
N ILE A 29 7.94 7.48 50.78
CA ILE A 29 6.90 8.47 50.43
C ILE A 29 7.22 9.15 49.10
N LYS A 30 8.46 9.58 48.86
CA LYS A 30 8.89 10.14 47.56
C LYS A 30 8.73 9.17 46.38
N ARG A 31 8.84 7.85 46.60
CA ARG A 31 8.60 6.84 45.56
C ARG A 31 7.11 6.65 45.29
N LEU A 32 6.29 6.67 46.34
CA LEU A 32 4.83 6.52 46.26
C LEU A 32 4.13 7.74 45.66
N THR A 33 4.71 8.94 45.78
CA THR A 33 4.13 10.20 45.23
C THR A 33 4.62 10.54 43.82
N ARG A 34 5.49 9.73 43.19
CA ARG A 34 5.93 9.95 41.80
C ARG A 34 4.78 9.65 40.84
N LYS A 35 4.15 10.69 40.30
CA LYS A 35 3.36 10.58 39.08
C LYS A 35 4.24 9.99 37.97
N PRO A 36 3.70 9.10 37.12
CA PRO A 36 4.45 8.57 35.99
C PRO A 36 4.91 9.74 35.10
N PRO A 37 6.16 9.72 34.59
CA PRO A 37 6.62 10.77 33.69
C PRO A 37 5.74 10.80 32.45
N SER A 38 5.44 12.00 31.94
CA SER A 38 4.63 12.22 30.73
C SER A 38 5.26 11.63 29.47
N SER A 39 6.54 11.28 29.51
CA SER A 39 7.25 10.58 28.45
C SER A 39 7.90 9.30 28.98
N SER A 40 7.88 8.25 28.16
CA SER A 40 8.43 6.94 28.51
C SER A 40 9.95 6.94 28.73
N PHE A 41 10.64 8.02 28.33
CA PHE A 41 12.10 8.19 28.44
C PHE A 41 12.47 9.26 29.48
N LYS A 42 13.49 8.99 30.30
CA LYS A 42 13.95 9.92 31.36
C LYS A 42 14.48 11.25 30.82
N THR A 43 15.14 11.25 29.67
CA THR A 43 15.71 12.46 29.04
C THR A 43 15.61 12.39 27.50
N ARG A 44 15.55 13.55 26.84
CA ARG A 44 15.56 13.64 25.37
C ARG A 44 16.77 12.94 24.74
N GLN A 45 17.94 13.08 25.35
CA GLN A 45 19.17 12.45 24.88
C GLN A 45 19.05 10.92 24.88
N SER A 46 18.42 10.33 25.91
CA SER A 46 18.22 8.88 25.98
C SER A 46 17.30 8.36 24.87
N PHE A 47 16.25 9.12 24.53
CA PHE A 47 15.35 8.82 23.42
C PHE A 47 16.07 8.88 22.07
N VAL A 48 16.84 9.95 21.81
CA VAL A 48 17.59 10.09 20.56
C VAL A 48 18.59 8.95 20.38
N LYS A 49 19.33 8.58 21.44
CA LYS A 49 20.26 7.44 21.41
C LYS A 49 19.54 6.13 21.08
N ALA A 50 18.34 5.91 21.61
CA ALA A 50 17.54 4.73 21.30
C ALA A 50 17.09 4.74 19.83
N LEU A 51 16.59 5.88 19.33
CA LEU A 51 16.22 6.04 17.93
C LEU A 51 17.39 5.75 16.99
N THR A 52 18.58 6.29 17.26
CA THR A 52 19.77 6.08 16.43
C THR A 52 20.14 4.60 16.33
N LYS A 53 20.00 3.83 17.43
CA LYS A 53 20.26 2.39 17.42
C LYS A 53 19.23 1.62 16.59
N VAL A 54 17.95 2.03 16.66
CA VAL A 54 16.89 1.41 15.86
C VAL A 54 17.11 1.71 14.38
N THR A 55 17.36 2.97 14.02
CA THR A 55 17.56 3.37 12.62
C THR A 55 18.81 2.74 12.01
N SER A 56 19.88 2.55 12.77
CA SER A 56 21.08 1.85 12.30
C SER A 56 20.87 0.35 12.09
N SER A 57 19.90 -0.25 12.79
CA SER A 57 19.58 -1.68 12.69
C SER A 57 18.57 -2.00 11.59
N LEU A 58 17.89 -0.98 11.04
CA LEU A 58 16.91 -1.17 9.97
C LEU A 58 17.59 -1.39 8.60
N PRO A 59 16.89 -2.05 7.64
CA PRO A 59 17.39 -2.21 6.29
C PRO A 59 17.74 -0.87 5.62
N LYS A 60 18.85 -0.85 4.85
CA LYS A 60 19.28 0.34 4.08
C LYS A 60 18.24 0.81 3.06
N CYS A 61 17.53 -0.13 2.43
CA CYS A 61 16.57 0.13 1.35
C CYS A 61 15.24 0.68 1.91
N ASP A 62 14.79 1.84 1.42
CA ASP A 62 13.65 2.56 2.02
C ASP A 62 12.31 1.81 1.96
N LEU A 63 12.07 1.05 0.88
CA LEU A 63 10.87 0.22 0.76
C LEU A 63 10.83 -0.85 1.85
N LYS A 64 11.97 -1.53 2.10
CA LYS A 64 12.10 -2.55 3.14
C LYS A 64 11.97 -1.95 4.54
N LYS A 65 12.57 -0.77 4.75
CA LYS A 65 12.47 -0.02 6.01
C LYS A 65 11.01 0.32 6.34
N LYS A 66 10.24 0.85 5.38
CA LYS A 66 8.80 1.15 5.54
C LYS A 66 7.99 -0.10 5.88
N ALA A 67 8.21 -1.21 5.17
CA ALA A 67 7.51 -2.46 5.43
C ALA A 67 7.75 -3.00 6.85
N VAL A 68 9.01 -3.01 7.32
CA VAL A 68 9.35 -3.46 8.68
C VAL A 68 8.71 -2.55 9.74
N VAL A 69 8.80 -1.23 9.57
CA VAL A 69 8.18 -0.28 10.52
C VAL A 69 6.66 -0.42 10.54
N GLN A 70 6.04 -0.63 9.38
CA GLN A 70 4.59 -0.86 9.27
C GLN A 70 4.18 -2.15 10.00
N HIS A 71 4.95 -3.23 9.86
CA HIS A 71 4.71 -4.47 10.60
C HIS A 71 4.85 -4.28 12.12
N LEU A 72 5.91 -3.62 12.58
CA LEU A 72 6.10 -3.31 14.00
C LEU A 72 4.94 -2.46 14.54
N ALA A 73 4.50 -1.44 13.79
CA ALA A 73 3.37 -0.61 14.18
C ALA A 73 2.06 -1.40 14.27
N GLN A 74 1.87 -2.42 13.41
CA GLN A 74 0.73 -3.34 13.52
C GLN A 74 0.83 -4.24 14.76
N GLU A 75 2.03 -4.74 15.11
CA GLU A 75 2.25 -5.54 16.32
C GLU A 75 1.98 -4.74 17.60
N PHE A 76 2.39 -3.47 17.64
CA PHE A 76 2.11 -2.56 18.75
C PHE A 76 0.68 -2.01 18.76
N GLY A 77 -0.18 -2.44 17.83
CA GLY A 77 -1.59 -2.03 17.77
C GLY A 77 -1.80 -0.56 17.38
N LEU A 78 -0.78 0.11 16.82
CA LEU A 78 -0.88 1.48 16.32
C LEU A 78 -1.60 1.55 14.96
N ILE A 79 -1.54 0.45 14.20
CA ILE A 79 -2.19 0.31 12.89
C ILE A 79 -3.00 -0.98 12.91
N SER A 80 -4.30 -0.90 12.60
CA SER A 80 -5.13 -2.09 12.43
C SER A 80 -4.61 -2.93 11.25
N LYS A 81 -4.52 -4.25 11.43
CA LYS A 81 -4.35 -5.17 10.30
C LYS A 81 -5.52 -4.95 9.33
N PRO A 82 -5.31 -4.95 8.00
CA PRO A 82 -6.41 -4.84 7.06
C PRO A 82 -7.39 -5.99 7.29
N THR A 83 -8.54 -5.70 7.90
CA THR A 83 -9.54 -6.68 8.37
C THR A 83 -10.18 -7.46 7.22
N HIS A 84 -10.19 -6.88 6.03
CA HIS A 84 -10.64 -7.55 4.83
C HIS A 84 -9.54 -7.43 3.77
N GLN A 85 -9.01 -8.59 3.35
CA GLN A 85 -8.55 -8.66 1.97
C GLN A 85 -9.77 -8.26 1.15
N ARG A 86 -9.67 -7.18 0.36
CA ARG A 86 -10.68 -6.94 -0.66
C ARG A 86 -10.60 -8.17 -1.55
N SER A 87 -11.46 -9.16 -1.33
CA SER A 87 -11.78 -10.13 -2.35
C SER A 87 -12.17 -9.25 -3.52
N SER A 88 -11.30 -9.14 -4.52
CA SER A 88 -11.74 -8.64 -5.81
C SER A 88 -12.98 -9.45 -6.10
N LEU A 89 -14.16 -8.82 -6.06
CA LEU A 89 -15.40 -9.48 -6.43
C LEU A 89 -15.10 -10.06 -7.81
N GLN A 90 -14.89 -11.37 -7.86
CA GLN A 90 -14.45 -12.02 -9.08
C GLN A 90 -15.56 -11.78 -10.07
N LEU A 91 -15.26 -10.95 -11.05
CA LEU A 91 -16.25 -10.56 -12.02
C LEU A 91 -16.65 -11.82 -12.78
N SER A 92 -17.96 -12.04 -12.93
CA SER A 92 -18.48 -13.22 -13.62
C SER A 92 -17.80 -13.38 -14.98
N ASP A 93 -17.28 -14.57 -15.26
CA ASP A 93 -16.59 -14.86 -16.52
C ASP A 93 -17.50 -14.65 -17.74
N LYS A 94 -18.82 -14.78 -17.55
CA LYS A 94 -19.82 -14.43 -18.58
C LYS A 94 -19.71 -12.96 -18.98
N LEU A 95 -19.59 -12.08 -18.00
CA LEU A 95 -19.52 -10.64 -18.23
C LEU A 95 -18.18 -10.24 -18.84
N LYS A 96 -17.08 -10.87 -18.43
CA LYS A 96 -15.78 -10.70 -19.10
C LYS A 96 -15.86 -11.07 -20.58
N LYS A 97 -16.48 -12.21 -20.91
CA LYS A 97 -16.65 -12.67 -22.30
C LYS A 97 -17.46 -11.69 -23.13
N VAL A 98 -18.58 -11.18 -22.59
CA VAL A 98 -19.41 -10.18 -23.30
C VAL A 98 -18.61 -8.91 -23.62
N VAL A 99 -17.85 -8.38 -22.65
CA VAL A 99 -16.99 -7.22 -22.87
C VAL A 99 -15.88 -7.52 -23.87
N HIS A 100 -15.26 -8.70 -23.80
CA HIS A 100 -14.25 -9.13 -24.76
C HIS A 100 -14.82 -9.20 -26.19
N SER A 101 -16.01 -9.80 -26.35
CA SER A 101 -16.68 -9.91 -27.64
C SER A 101 -17.01 -8.54 -28.23
N PHE A 102 -17.50 -7.60 -27.42
CA PHE A 102 -17.75 -6.22 -27.83
C PHE A 102 -16.48 -5.57 -28.41
N TYR A 103 -15.34 -5.68 -27.71
CA TYR A 103 -14.10 -5.10 -28.19
C TYR A 103 -13.56 -5.72 -29.50
N ILE A 104 -13.93 -6.96 -29.82
CA ILE A 104 -13.48 -7.68 -31.00
C ILE A 104 -14.40 -7.43 -32.22
N GLN A 105 -15.57 -6.82 -32.03
CA GLN A 105 -16.45 -6.46 -33.15
C GLN A 105 -15.73 -5.55 -34.14
N ASP A 106 -15.92 -5.83 -35.43
CA ASP A 106 -15.29 -5.10 -36.53
C ASP A 106 -15.79 -3.66 -36.65
N ASP A 107 -16.94 -3.33 -36.05
CA ASP A 107 -17.49 -1.97 -35.95
C ASP A 107 -16.84 -1.14 -34.82
N ILE A 108 -16.26 -1.81 -33.82
CA ILE A 108 -15.66 -1.19 -32.63
C ILE A 108 -14.14 -1.05 -32.76
N SER A 109 -13.50 -2.06 -33.32
CA SER A 109 -12.06 -2.07 -33.56
C SER A 109 -11.70 -2.71 -34.88
N TYR A 110 -10.64 -2.23 -35.53
CA TYR A 110 -10.11 -2.86 -36.74
C TYR A 110 -8.83 -3.64 -36.44
N GLN A 111 -8.65 -4.78 -37.09
CA GLN A 111 -7.46 -5.61 -36.95
C GLN A 111 -6.32 -5.08 -37.82
N LEU A 112 -5.11 -4.99 -37.24
CA LEU A 112 -3.93 -4.58 -38.00
C LEU A 112 -3.47 -5.69 -38.94
N PRO A 113 -3.11 -5.36 -40.19
CA PRO A 113 -2.69 -6.36 -41.18
C PRO A 113 -1.22 -6.79 -41.01
N GLY A 114 -0.41 -6.03 -40.26
CA GLY A 114 1.04 -6.25 -40.17
C GLY A 114 1.42 -7.51 -39.41
N LYS A 115 2.40 -8.26 -39.93
CA LYS A 115 2.98 -9.44 -39.24
C LYS A 115 3.61 -9.06 -37.89
N GLY A 116 4.23 -7.88 -37.81
CA GLY A 116 4.82 -7.32 -36.59
C GLY A 116 3.80 -6.77 -35.58
N ASP A 117 2.51 -6.72 -35.95
CA ASP A 117 1.43 -6.29 -35.08
C ASP A 117 0.79 -7.48 -34.35
N THR A 118 1.54 -8.55 -34.17
CA THR A 118 1.11 -9.73 -33.43
C THR A 118 1.56 -9.63 -31.98
N ILE A 119 0.71 -10.01 -31.03
CA ILE A 119 1.07 -10.15 -29.62
C ILE A 119 0.77 -11.55 -29.11
N VAL A 120 1.58 -11.98 -28.16
CA VAL A 120 1.41 -13.25 -27.45
C VAL A 120 0.74 -12.93 -26.12
N VAL A 121 -0.44 -13.51 -25.90
CA VAL A 121 -1.25 -13.32 -24.69
C VAL A 121 -1.31 -14.63 -23.93
N LYS A 122 -1.12 -14.56 -22.62
CA LYS A 122 -1.27 -15.71 -21.73
C LYS A 122 -2.62 -15.62 -21.05
N ASP A 123 -3.44 -16.66 -21.19
CA ASP A 123 -4.74 -16.75 -20.54
C ASP A 123 -4.60 -17.07 -19.04
N ASP A 124 -5.67 -16.85 -18.29
CA ASP A 124 -5.76 -17.15 -16.85
C ASP A 124 -5.48 -18.64 -16.54
N LEU A 125 -5.73 -19.53 -17.51
CA LEU A 125 -5.46 -20.98 -17.44
C LEU A 125 -4.01 -21.34 -17.78
N GLY A 126 -3.18 -20.36 -18.13
CA GLY A 126 -1.77 -20.56 -18.49
C GLY A 126 -1.51 -20.86 -19.96
N ASN A 127 -2.56 -20.97 -20.78
CA ASN A 127 -2.45 -21.18 -22.21
C ASN A 127 -1.90 -19.94 -22.92
N ILE A 128 -1.09 -20.15 -23.95
CA ILE A 128 -0.46 -19.07 -24.72
C ILE A 128 -1.16 -18.97 -26.06
N THR A 129 -1.83 -17.85 -26.31
CA THR A 129 -2.56 -17.57 -27.55
C THR A 129 -1.94 -16.38 -28.27
N THR A 130 -1.73 -16.52 -29.58
CA THR A 130 -1.19 -15.47 -30.42
C THR A 130 -2.33 -14.71 -31.09
N SER A 131 -2.43 -13.40 -30.85
CA SER A 131 -3.49 -12.54 -31.37
C SER A 131 -2.92 -11.33 -32.10
N ARG A 132 -3.53 -10.90 -33.20
CA ARG A 132 -3.14 -9.64 -33.86
C ARG A 132 -3.71 -8.45 -33.09
N LYS A 133 -2.95 -7.36 -33.04
CA LYS A 133 -3.39 -6.10 -32.46
C LYS A 133 -4.60 -5.57 -33.21
N ARG A 134 -5.55 -5.04 -32.45
CA ARG A 134 -6.72 -4.32 -32.96
C ARG A 134 -6.69 -2.89 -32.44
N ILE A 135 -7.12 -1.94 -33.26
CA ILE A 135 -7.16 -0.53 -32.94
C ILE A 135 -8.61 -0.11 -32.76
N LEU A 136 -8.92 0.53 -31.64
CA LEU A 136 -10.24 1.12 -31.41
C LEU A 136 -10.48 2.32 -32.34
N PHE A 137 -11.67 2.40 -32.93
CA PHE A 137 -12.07 3.58 -33.71
C PHE A 137 -12.32 4.78 -32.81
N TYR A 138 -13.09 4.55 -31.75
CA TYR A 138 -13.58 5.56 -30.80
C TYR A 138 -12.73 5.63 -29.53
N ASN A 139 -12.92 6.69 -28.75
CA ASN A 139 -12.32 6.80 -27.42
C ASN A 139 -12.93 5.78 -26.46
N LEU A 140 -12.24 5.51 -25.35
CA LEU A 140 -12.71 4.52 -24.38
C LEU A 140 -14.03 4.95 -23.70
N CYS A 141 -14.27 6.25 -23.56
CA CYS A 141 -15.51 6.80 -23.03
C CYS A 141 -16.69 6.55 -23.99
N GLU A 142 -16.52 6.87 -25.26
CA GLU A 142 -17.53 6.67 -26.31
C GLU A 142 -17.89 5.18 -26.46
N ASN A 143 -16.88 4.30 -26.52
CA ASN A 143 -17.10 2.85 -26.57
C ASN A 143 -17.88 2.32 -25.37
N TYR A 144 -17.70 2.91 -24.18
CA TYR A 144 -18.44 2.51 -22.98
C TYR A 144 -19.91 2.95 -23.03
N GLU A 145 -20.19 4.10 -23.64
CA GLU A 145 -21.56 4.57 -23.87
C GLU A 145 -22.27 3.65 -24.88
N LEU A 146 -21.63 3.34 -26.01
CA LEU A 146 -22.13 2.35 -26.98
C LEU A 146 -22.39 0.99 -26.34
N PHE A 147 -21.44 0.49 -25.52
CA PHE A 147 -21.61 -0.76 -24.81
C PHE A 147 -22.85 -0.77 -23.91
N LYS A 148 -23.12 0.34 -23.22
CA LYS A 148 -24.31 0.49 -22.37
C LYS A 148 -25.61 0.56 -23.17
N GLU A 149 -25.58 1.20 -24.34
CA GLU A 149 -26.73 1.28 -25.23
C GLU A 149 -27.13 -0.11 -25.75
N GLU A 150 -26.16 -0.92 -26.15
CA GLU A 150 -26.36 -2.30 -26.61
C GLU A 150 -26.72 -3.26 -25.46
N ASN A 151 -26.13 -3.06 -24.28
CA ASN A 151 -26.23 -3.97 -23.14
C ASN A 151 -26.84 -3.31 -21.90
N LYS A 152 -28.06 -2.78 -22.03
CA LYS A 152 -28.78 -2.06 -20.95
C LYS A 152 -28.98 -2.87 -19.66
N ASN A 153 -28.93 -4.19 -19.74
CA ASN A 153 -29.11 -5.10 -18.60
C ASN A 153 -27.83 -5.31 -17.77
N ILE A 154 -26.67 -4.84 -18.26
CA ILE A 154 -25.37 -5.08 -17.65
C ILE A 154 -24.91 -3.85 -16.88
N ASN A 155 -24.94 -3.92 -15.55
CA ASN A 155 -24.41 -2.88 -14.67
C ASN A 155 -22.90 -3.02 -14.51
N LEU A 156 -22.15 -2.24 -15.30
CA LEU A 156 -20.70 -2.27 -15.34
C LEU A 156 -20.16 -0.83 -15.26
N ASN A 157 -19.16 -0.60 -14.41
CA ASN A 157 -18.53 0.72 -14.24
C ASN A 157 -17.47 1.00 -15.32
N ARG A 158 -17.33 2.26 -15.74
CA ARG A 158 -16.36 2.68 -16.78
C ARG A 158 -14.92 2.26 -16.48
N SER A 159 -14.48 2.35 -15.22
CA SER A 159 -13.15 1.92 -14.81
C SER A 159 -12.96 0.42 -14.97
N THR A 160 -13.94 -0.38 -14.57
CA THR A 160 -13.92 -1.84 -14.74
C THR A 160 -13.94 -2.22 -16.22
N PHE A 161 -14.74 -1.53 -17.04
CA PHE A 161 -14.77 -1.74 -18.50
C PHE A 161 -13.39 -1.55 -19.13
N ALA A 162 -12.73 -0.44 -18.77
CA ALA A 162 -11.39 -0.13 -19.24
C ALA A 162 -10.34 -1.19 -18.87
N VAL A 163 -10.46 -1.78 -17.67
CA VAL A 163 -9.57 -2.82 -17.17
C VAL A 163 -9.82 -4.17 -17.86
N LEU A 164 -11.07 -4.47 -18.22
CA LEU A 164 -11.45 -5.71 -18.91
C LEU A 164 -11.09 -5.73 -20.39
N ARG A 165 -10.54 -4.63 -20.92
CA ARG A 165 -10.12 -4.57 -22.31
C ARG A 165 -9.03 -5.61 -22.59
N PRO A 166 -9.17 -6.42 -23.65
CA PRO A 166 -8.13 -7.35 -24.05
C PRO A 166 -6.80 -6.63 -24.32
N PRO A 167 -5.65 -7.22 -23.98
CA PRO A 167 -4.34 -6.58 -24.17
C PRO A 167 -3.97 -6.34 -25.64
N PHE A 168 -4.55 -7.10 -26.58
CA PHE A 168 -4.34 -6.89 -28.02
C PHE A 168 -5.18 -5.74 -28.59
N VAL A 169 -6.15 -5.23 -27.85
CA VAL A 169 -6.98 -4.09 -28.28
C VAL A 169 -6.36 -2.81 -27.73
N VAL A 170 -5.84 -1.98 -28.63
CA VAL A 170 -5.12 -0.75 -28.26
C VAL A 170 -5.92 0.49 -28.69
N PRO A 171 -5.85 1.59 -27.92
CA PRO A 171 -6.44 2.87 -28.32
C PRO A 171 -5.77 3.45 -29.57
N LYS A 172 -6.51 4.26 -30.31
CA LYS A 172 -5.99 5.04 -31.46
C LYS A 172 -4.74 5.87 -31.13
N ALA A 173 -4.64 6.39 -29.89
CA ALA A 173 -3.47 7.12 -29.41
C ALA A 173 -2.16 6.32 -29.48
N TYR A 174 -2.21 4.98 -29.43
CA TYR A 174 -1.03 4.12 -29.60
C TYR A 174 -0.34 4.33 -30.96
N LEU A 175 -1.11 4.69 -31.98
CA LEU A 175 -0.58 4.95 -33.31
C LEU A 175 -0.03 6.38 -33.48
N ALA A 176 -0.31 7.30 -32.55
CA ALA A 176 0.06 8.71 -32.70
C ALA A 176 1.58 8.92 -32.87
N HIS A 177 2.40 8.11 -32.18
CA HIS A 177 3.86 8.14 -32.34
C HIS A 177 4.35 7.57 -33.68
N ARG A 178 3.52 6.82 -34.42
CA ARG A 178 3.84 6.25 -35.74
C ARG A 178 3.19 7.02 -36.91
N ILE A 179 2.19 7.87 -36.64
CA ILE A 179 1.38 8.57 -37.66
C ILE A 179 1.95 9.94 -38.05
N CYS A 180 3.05 10.41 -37.44
CA CYS A 180 3.59 11.74 -37.69
C CYS A 180 4.34 11.95 -39.04
N VAL A 181 4.04 11.17 -40.10
CA VAL A 181 4.64 11.37 -41.44
C VAL A 181 3.62 11.33 -42.60
N TYR A 182 2.39 10.82 -42.42
CA TYR A 182 1.47 10.60 -43.56
C TYR A 182 0.26 11.54 -43.66
N LEU A 183 0.06 12.47 -42.71
CA LEU A 183 -1.11 13.37 -42.73
C LEU A 183 -1.04 14.49 -43.79
N TYR A 184 0.08 14.67 -44.51
CA TYR A 184 0.18 15.68 -45.57
C TYR A 184 -0.04 15.17 -47.00
N GLN A 185 -0.15 13.85 -47.25
CA GLN A 185 -0.14 13.32 -48.63
C GLN A 185 -1.48 12.79 -49.18
N LYS A 186 -2.56 12.77 -48.40
CA LYS A 186 -3.87 12.22 -48.84
C LYS A 186 -5.06 13.18 -48.71
N MET A 187 -4.81 14.49 -48.72
CA MET A 187 -5.85 15.51 -48.96
C MET A 187 -5.84 15.97 -50.43
N PHE A 188 -5.48 15.08 -51.35
CA PHE A 188 -5.62 15.21 -52.79
C PHE A 188 -5.88 13.80 -53.33
N ILE A 189 -6.79 13.66 -54.29
CA ILE A 189 -7.34 12.41 -54.86
C ILE A 189 -8.64 11.95 -54.16
N PHE A 190 -9.66 12.80 -54.29
CA PHE A 190 -11.00 12.40 -54.71
C PHE A 190 -11.52 13.49 -55.65
N PHE A 191 -11.32 13.30 -56.95
CA PHE A 191 -12.16 13.76 -58.06
C PHE A 191 -11.89 12.84 -59.24
#